data_AF-A0A1V8UVL0-F1
#
_entry.id   AF-A0A1V8UVL0-F1
#
_cell.length_a   1.000
_cell.length_b   1.000
_cell.length_c   1.000
_cell.angle_alpha   90.00
_cell.angle_beta   90.00
_cell.angle_gamma   90.00
#
_symmetry.space_group_name_H-M   'P 1'
#
loop_
_entity.id
_entity.type
_entity.pdbx_description
1 polymer ?
#
loop_
_entity_poly.entity_id
_entity_poly.type
_entity_poly.pdbx_seq_one_letter_code
_entity_poly.pdbx_strand_id
1 'polypeptide(L)' 'YCTVGRLGHEFGWKYRDVVERLEERRKVKGAAYYERKKALTRQLVDAKKNATVDDKVAKQLEGLGY' A
#
# COMPACT_ATOMS: atom_id res chain seq x y z
N TYR A 1 9.02 -27.31 5.86
CA TYR A 1 7.96 -26.28 5.95
C TYR A 1 6.72 -26.82 5.24
N CYS A 2 5.50 -26.50 5.70
CA CYS A 2 4.26 -26.92 5.02
C CYS A 2 3.30 -25.74 4.85
N THR A 3 2.51 -25.75 3.77
CA THR A 3 1.52 -24.71 3.50
C THR A 3 0.15 -25.19 3.97
N VAL A 4 -0.41 -24.52 4.98
CA VAL A 4 -1.69 -24.86 5.61
C VAL A 4 -2.83 -24.94 4.59
N GLY A 5 -2.81 -24.10 3.55
CA GLY A 5 -3.82 -24.14 2.48
C GLY A 5 -3.84 -25.45 1.68
N ARG A 6 -2.68 -26.10 1.49
CA ARG A 6 -2.58 -27.40 0.82
C ARG A 6 -3.10 -28.52 1.73
N LEU A 7 -2.66 -28.50 3.00
CA LEU A 7 -3.10 -29.46 4.00
C LEU A 7 -4.61 -29.40 4.20
N GLY A 8 -5.18 -28.20 4.36
CA GLY A 8 -6.62 -28.04 4.51
C GLY A 8 -7.41 -28.65 3.35
N HIS A 9 -6.94 -28.48 2.12
CA HIS A 9 -7.58 -29.05 0.93
C HIS A 9 -7.55 -30.59 0.92
N GLU A 10 -6.40 -31.19 1.24
CA GLU A 10 -6.24 -32.65 1.33
C GLU A 10 -7.15 -33.26 2.42
N PHE A 11 -7.43 -32.52 3.49
CA PHE A 11 -8.26 -32.95 4.62
C PHE A 11 -9.73 -32.52 4.51
N GLY A 12 -10.18 -32.11 3.31
CA GLY A 12 -11.60 -31.91 3.00
C GLY A 12 -12.09 -30.47 3.03
N TRP A 13 -11.21 -29.47 3.18
CA TRP A 13 -11.59 -28.07 2.98
C TRP A 13 -11.79 -27.76 1.49
N LYS A 14 -13.05 -27.52 1.11
CA LYS A 14 -13.48 -27.40 -0.29
C LYS A 14 -13.32 -25.99 -0.89
N TYR A 15 -13.02 -24.98 -0.08
CA TYR A 15 -13.07 -23.57 -0.51
C TYR A 15 -11.76 -23.03 -1.09
N ARG A 16 -10.79 -23.88 -1.37
CA ARG A 16 -9.49 -23.49 -1.92
C ARG A 16 -9.63 -22.64 -3.20
N ASP A 17 -10.43 -23.09 -4.16
CA ASP A 17 -10.62 -22.42 -5.45
C ASP A 17 -11.35 -21.07 -5.31
N VAL A 18 -12.26 -20.98 -4.34
CA VAL A 18 -12.99 -19.74 -4.05
C VAL A 18 -12.03 -18.69 -3.48
N VAL A 19 -11.19 -19.09 -2.53
CA VAL A 19 -10.20 -18.20 -1.92
C VAL A 19 -9.17 -17.77 -2.95
N GLU A 20 -8.72 -18.67 -3.83
CA GLU A 20 -7.76 -18.34 -4.90
C GLU A 20 -8.29 -17.23 -5.82
N ARG A 21 -9.54 -17.36 -6.32
CA ARG A 21 -10.18 -16.32 -7.13
C ARG A 21 -10.36 -15.00 -6.39
N LEU A 22 -10.72 -15.05 -5.11
CA LEU A 22 -10.87 -13.83 -4.29
C LEU A 22 -9.53 -13.13 -4.06
N GLU A 23 -8.47 -13.90 -3.83
CA GLU A 23 -7.12 -13.40 -3.65
C GLU A 23 -6.53 -12.82 -4.94
N GLU A 24 -6.81 -13.41 -6.10
CA GLU A 24 -6.47 -12.81 -7.40
C GLU A 24 -7.13 -11.44 -7.57
N ARG A 25 -8.45 -11.36 -7.31
CA ARG A 25 -9.18 -10.09 -7.35
C ARG A 25 -8.61 -9.07 -6.34
N ARG A 26 -8.21 -9.52 -5.15
CA ARG A 26 -7.59 -8.68 -4.13
C ARG A 26 -6.23 -8.14 -4.60
N LYS A 27 -5.39 -8.98 -5.20
CA LYS A 27 -4.07 -8.60 -5.74
C LYS A 27 -4.20 -7.56 -6.84
N VAL A 28 -5.15 -7.72 -7.76
CA VAL A 28 -5.41 -6.73 -8.84
C VAL A 28 -5.80 -5.37 -8.25
N LYS A 29 -6.73 -5.35 -7.30
CA LYS A 29 -7.13 -4.09 -6.61
C LYS A 29 -5.96 -3.48 -5.83
N GLY A 30 -5.16 -4.31 -5.16
CA GLY A 30 -3.98 -3.89 -4.42
C GLY A 30 -2.92 -3.26 -5.32
N ALA A 31 -2.64 -3.84 -6.48
CA ALA A 31 -1.71 -3.29 -7.46
C ALA A 31 -2.20 -1.94 -7.99
N ALA A 32 -3.47 -1.83 -8.37
CA ALA A 32 -4.05 -0.57 -8.83
C ALA A 32 -3.99 0.53 -7.75
N TYR A 33 -4.26 0.18 -6.48
CA TYR A 33 -4.11 1.11 -5.37
C TYR A 33 -2.65 1.56 -5.17
N TYR A 34 -1.72 0.62 -5.21
CA TYR A 34 -0.29 0.90 -5.00
C TYR A 34 0.26 1.84 -6.08
N GLU A 35 -0.08 1.63 -7.34
CA GLU A 35 0.35 2.52 -8.44
C GLU A 35 -0.22 3.93 -8.27
N ARG A 36 -1.49 4.07 -7.88
CA ARG A 36 -2.08 5.38 -7.58
C ARG A 36 -1.38 6.05 -6.40
N LYS A 37 -1.13 5.31 -5.32
CA LYS A 37 -0.41 5.83 -4.15
C LYS A 37 0.98 6.30 -4.54
N LYS A 38 1.71 5.53 -5.34
CA LYS A 38 3.04 5.86 -5.82
C LYS A 38 3.05 7.14 -6.66
N ALA A 39 2.07 7.31 -7.55
CA ALA A 39 1.92 8.53 -8.34
C ALA A 39 1.64 9.75 -7.46
N LEU A 40 0.72 9.63 -6.49
CA LEU A 40 0.41 10.69 -5.55
C LEU A 40 1.62 11.06 -4.68
N THR A 41 2.36 10.08 -4.17
CA THR A 41 3.58 10.33 -3.40
C THR A 41 4.61 11.09 -4.22
N ARG A 42 4.80 10.75 -5.50
CA ARG A 42 5.71 11.50 -6.38
C ARG A 42 5.25 12.95 -6.56
N GLN A 43 3.97 13.16 -6.86
CA GLN A 43 3.40 14.51 -6.99
C GLN A 43 3.56 15.34 -5.70
N LEU A 44 3.36 14.74 -4.53
CA LEU A 44 3.57 15.41 -3.24
C LEU A 44 5.04 15.78 -3.02
N VAL A 45 5.97 14.90 -3.36
CA VAL A 45 7.41 15.18 -3.26
C VAL A 45 7.81 16.32 -4.19
N ASP A 46 7.34 16.30 -5.43
CA ASP A 46 7.64 17.34 -6.42
C ASP A 46 7.01 18.68 -6.02
N ALA A 47 5.76 18.66 -5.53
CA ALA A 47 5.10 19.84 -4.98
C ALA A 47 5.85 20.40 -3.76
N LYS A 48 6.33 19.54 -2.85
CA LYS A 48 7.11 19.97 -1.68
C LYS A 48 8.45 20.62 -2.08
N LYS A 49 9.10 20.13 -3.14
CA LYS A 49 10.35 20.71 -3.66
C LYS A 49 10.13 22.06 -4.33
N ASN A 50 9.03 22.22 -5.05
CA ASN A 50 8.72 23.45 -5.78
C ASN A 50 8.02 24.49 -4.91
N ALA A 51 7.46 24.10 -3.76
CA ALA A 51 6.85 25.02 -2.82
C ALA A 51 7.94 25.90 -2.17
N THR A 52 7.90 27.19 -2.45
CA THR A 52 8.68 28.19 -1.72
C THR A 52 8.05 28.38 -0.34
N VAL A 53 8.63 27.73 0.67
CA VAL A 53 8.22 27.92 2.07
C VAL A 53 9.10 29.01 2.67
N ASP A 54 8.49 29.99 3.32
CA ASP A 54 9.20 31.06 4.02
C ASP A 54 10.02 30.44 5.18
N ASP A 55 11.33 30.75 5.25
CA ASP A 55 12.26 30.15 6.21
C ASP A 55 11.82 30.33 7.68
N LYS A 56 11.06 31.39 7.96
CA LYS A 56 10.51 31.64 9.29
C LYS A 56 9.44 30.60 9.67
N VAL A 57 8.62 30.20 8.71
CA VAL A 57 7.56 29.20 8.90
C VAL A 57 8.17 27.80 9.02
N ALA A 58 9.20 27.48 8.23
CA ALA A 58 9.90 26.20 8.34
C ALA A 58 10.52 26.00 9.73
N LYS A 59 11.20 27.02 10.28
CA LYS A 59 11.76 26.96 11.64
C LYS A 59 10.71 26.84 12.73
N GLN A 60 9.54 27.44 12.55
CA GLN A 60 8.42 27.30 13.49
C GLN A 60 7.83 25.88 13.47
N LEU A 61 7.74 25.26 12.30
CA LEU A 61 7.27 23.87 12.16
C LEU A 61 8.26 22.86 12.78
N GLU A 62 9.57 23.05 12.55
CA GLU A 62 10.61 22.23 13.18
C GLU A 62 10.58 22.33 14.71
N GLY A 63 10.37 23.53 15.26
CA GLY A 63 10.22 23.74 16.71
C GLY A 63 8.98 23.06 17.31
N LEU A 64 7.97 22.78 16.48
CA LEU A 64 6.75 22.03 16.86
C LEU A 64 6.87 20.53 16.56
N GLY A 65 7.99 20.07 16.00
CA GLY A 65 8.26 18.66 15.71
C GLY A 65 7.68 18.14 14.40
N TYR A 66 7.33 19.02 13.45
CA TYR A 66 6.78 18.69 12.13
C TYR A 66 7.80 18.83 10.99
#